data_AF-F3P4X7-F1
#
_entry.id   AF-F3P4X7-F1
#
_cell.length_a   1.000
_cell.length_b   1.000
_cell.length_c   1.000
_cell.angle_alpha   90.00
_cell.angle_beta   90.00
_cell.angle_gamma   90.00
#
_symmetry.space_group_name_H-M   'P 1'
#
loop_
_entity.id
_entity.type
_entity.pdbx_description
1 polymer ?
#
loop_
_entity_poly.entity_id
_entity_poly.type
_entity_poly.pdbx_seq_one_letter_code
_entity_poly.pdbx_strand_id
1 'polypeptide(L)'
;MLARDWGVRSRIDLLTQIFWLATSGHRSDFDEERARWSNTSLAEAERYELRGTSESSQNAAETLWRLERMRSNDRGIRNVDFSAWDLVRAAMLTRCGFALSWLTEDEAWDTLALLDRALRERYRSWTQAWESFRLTRWYWNSESGEGEHANDLHDLNRSLVLLGSDGPWGLVAWEIDTPEPSLLILDDLLDVGVAAPLSAGERERATQWERWINDQVVLRRQRRLQQFGTHPKWRHRFTKGL
;
A
#
# COMPACT_ATOMS: atom_id res chain seq x y z
N MET A 1 7.64 -13.53 -11.29
CA MET A 1 7.16 -12.90 -10.05
C MET A 1 6.26 -11.71 -10.37
N LEU A 2 6.76 -10.53 -10.77
CA LEU A 2 5.94 -9.33 -11.00
C LEU A 2 4.67 -9.55 -11.87
N ALA A 3 4.80 -10.11 -13.06
CA ALA A 3 3.64 -10.33 -13.93
C ALA A 3 2.63 -11.36 -13.38
N ARG A 4 3.09 -12.35 -12.61
CA ARG A 4 2.27 -13.45 -12.07
C ARG A 4 1.57 -13.03 -10.78
N ASP A 5 2.34 -12.44 -9.86
CA ASP A 5 1.93 -12.20 -8.47
C ASP A 5 1.38 -10.78 -8.27
N TRP A 6 1.79 -9.83 -9.11
CA TRP A 6 1.40 -8.42 -9.03
C TRP A 6 0.64 -7.92 -10.25
N GLY A 7 0.51 -8.74 -11.29
CA GLY A 7 -0.07 -8.33 -12.57
C GLY A 7 0.75 -7.27 -13.32
N VAL A 8 1.96 -6.95 -12.86
CA VAL A 8 2.79 -5.86 -13.42
C VAL A 8 3.53 -6.35 -14.66
N ARG A 9 3.17 -5.80 -15.83
CA ARG A 9 3.79 -6.12 -17.12
C ARG A 9 4.42 -4.89 -17.80
N SER A 10 4.18 -3.70 -17.28
CA SER A 10 4.65 -2.43 -17.82
C SER A 10 4.97 -1.42 -16.71
N ARG A 11 5.62 -0.32 -17.10
CA ARG A 11 5.84 0.85 -16.22
C ARG A 11 4.53 1.36 -15.63
N ILE A 12 3.49 1.53 -16.44
CA ILE A 12 2.21 2.06 -15.95
C ILE A 12 1.54 1.09 -14.96
N ASP A 13 1.60 -0.22 -15.19
CA ASP A 13 1.12 -1.19 -14.21
C ASP A 13 1.88 -1.07 -12.89
N LEU A 14 3.21 -0.90 -12.96
CA LEU A 14 4.05 -0.74 -11.78
C LEU A 14 3.68 0.53 -11.01
N LEU A 15 3.61 1.67 -11.68
CA LEU A 15 3.27 2.95 -11.04
C LEU A 15 1.88 2.89 -10.41
N THR A 16 0.92 2.24 -11.09
CA THR A 16 -0.44 2.05 -10.57
C THR A 16 -0.42 1.22 -9.29
N GLN A 17 0.34 0.13 -9.24
CA GLN A 17 0.47 -0.69 -8.04
C GLN A 17 1.17 0.04 -6.89
N ILE A 18 2.26 0.76 -7.17
CA ILE A 18 2.96 1.56 -6.15
C ILE A 18 2.03 2.63 -5.59
N PHE A 19 1.33 3.36 -6.45
CA PHE A 19 0.40 4.40 -6.03
C PHE A 19 -0.74 3.85 -5.19
N TRP A 20 -1.36 2.74 -5.63
CA TRP A 20 -2.41 2.08 -4.87
C TRP A 20 -1.93 1.63 -3.49
N LEU A 21 -0.77 0.97 -3.39
CA LEU A 21 -0.18 0.60 -2.09
C LEU A 21 0.14 1.82 -1.22
N ALA A 22 0.58 2.93 -1.81
CA ALA A 22 0.86 4.15 -1.07
C ALA A 22 -0.42 4.82 -0.53
N THR A 23 -1.56 4.76 -1.23
CA THR A 23 -2.79 5.49 -0.86
C THR A 23 -3.79 4.65 -0.09
N SER A 24 -4.18 3.48 -0.61
CA SER A 24 -5.23 2.63 -0.03
C SER A 24 -4.71 1.22 0.24
N GLY A 25 -4.15 0.52 -0.74
CA GLY A 25 -3.49 -0.77 -0.56
C GLY A 25 -4.39 -1.89 0.00
N HIS A 26 -3.77 -2.99 0.41
CA HIS A 26 -4.48 -4.11 1.01
C HIS A 26 -4.95 -3.80 2.43
N ARG A 27 -4.35 -2.81 3.12
CA ARG A 27 -4.82 -2.38 4.44
C ARG A 27 -6.29 -2.00 4.45
N SER A 28 -6.83 -1.43 3.36
CA SER A 28 -8.24 -1.06 3.27
C SER A 28 -9.14 -2.28 3.42
N ASP A 29 -8.83 -3.40 2.75
CA ASP A 29 -9.58 -4.64 2.87
C ASP A 29 -9.53 -5.18 4.31
N PHE A 30 -8.35 -5.12 4.95
CA PHE A 30 -8.17 -5.60 6.33
C PHE A 30 -8.86 -4.71 7.37
N ASP A 31 -8.89 -3.39 7.16
CA ASP A 31 -9.63 -2.46 8.00
C ASP A 31 -11.15 -2.65 7.84
N GLU A 32 -11.62 -2.96 6.63
CA GLU A 32 -13.02 -3.34 6.39
C GLU A 32 -13.38 -4.67 7.06
N GLU A 33 -12.54 -5.70 6.94
CA GLU A 33 -12.69 -6.97 7.66
C GLU A 33 -12.76 -6.72 9.17
N ARG A 34 -11.84 -5.92 9.72
CA ARG A 34 -11.83 -5.53 11.14
C ARG A 34 -13.13 -4.83 11.54
N ALA A 35 -13.60 -3.85 10.76
CA ALA A 35 -14.81 -3.11 11.05
C ALA A 35 -16.06 -4.01 11.01
N ARG A 36 -16.14 -4.89 9.99
CA ARG A 36 -17.24 -5.85 9.82
C ARG A 36 -17.30 -6.84 10.98
N TRP A 37 -16.18 -7.42 11.37
CA TRP A 37 -16.11 -8.47 12.40
C TRP A 37 -16.02 -7.93 13.83
N SER A 38 -15.93 -6.61 14.00
CA SER A 38 -16.15 -5.96 15.31
C SER A 38 -17.61 -6.08 15.77
N ASN A 39 -18.55 -6.25 14.84
CA ASN A 39 -19.94 -6.56 15.16
C ASN A 39 -20.13 -8.07 15.35
N THR A 40 -20.54 -8.48 16.56
CA THR A 40 -20.65 -9.90 16.94
C THR A 40 -21.68 -10.66 16.11
N SER A 41 -22.84 -10.07 15.80
CA SER A 41 -23.90 -10.78 15.06
C SER A 41 -23.52 -10.99 13.59
N LEU A 42 -22.91 -9.98 12.96
CA LEU A 42 -22.40 -10.11 11.59
C LEU A 42 -21.29 -11.16 11.51
N ALA A 43 -20.35 -11.14 12.46
CA ALA A 43 -19.26 -12.09 12.50
C ALA A 43 -19.74 -13.54 12.74
N GLU A 44 -20.83 -13.74 13.48
CA GLU A 44 -21.41 -15.08 13.71
C GLU A 44 -22.14 -15.61 12.50
N ALA A 45 -22.91 -14.77 11.81
CA ALA A 45 -23.58 -15.13 10.57
C ALA A 45 -22.55 -15.53 9.48
N GLU A 46 -21.54 -14.69 9.25
CA GLU A 46 -20.51 -14.96 8.24
C GLU A 46 -19.67 -16.19 8.60
N ARG A 47 -19.34 -16.39 9.88
CA ARG A 47 -18.64 -17.60 10.34
C ARG A 47 -19.43 -18.88 10.05
N TYR A 48 -20.76 -18.85 10.22
CA TYR A 48 -21.62 -20.00 9.92
C TYR A 48 -21.60 -20.33 8.43
N GLU A 49 -21.73 -19.33 7.57
CA GLU A 49 -21.68 -19.49 6.10
C GLU A 49 -20.32 -20.02 5.63
N LEU A 50 -19.23 -19.44 6.13
CA LEU A 50 -17.87 -19.83 5.79
C LEU A 50 -17.55 -21.27 6.24
N ARG A 51 -18.01 -21.69 7.43
CA ARG A 51 -17.86 -23.09 7.88
C ARG A 51 -18.51 -24.08 6.92
N GLY A 52 -19.69 -23.76 6.40
CA GLY A 52 -20.39 -24.61 5.44
C GLY A 52 -19.70 -24.76 4.07
N THR A 53 -18.75 -23.88 3.74
CA THR A 53 -18.08 -23.85 2.42
C THR A 53 -16.56 -23.98 2.48
N SER A 54 -15.96 -23.94 3.68
CA SER A 54 -14.50 -23.97 3.87
C SER A 54 -13.83 -25.23 3.35
N GLU A 55 -14.49 -26.38 3.40
CA GLU A 55 -13.91 -27.66 2.89
C GLU A 55 -13.80 -27.70 1.37
N SER A 56 -14.63 -26.93 0.65
CA SER A 56 -14.69 -26.92 -0.81
C SER A 56 -14.09 -25.66 -1.46
N SER A 57 -13.72 -24.65 -0.66
CA SER A 57 -13.17 -23.39 -1.12
C SER A 57 -12.01 -22.93 -0.25
N GLN A 58 -10.82 -22.90 -0.84
CA GLN A 58 -9.62 -22.38 -0.17
C GLN A 58 -9.82 -20.92 0.29
N ASN A 59 -10.46 -20.08 -0.52
CA ASN A 59 -10.74 -18.69 -0.14
C ASN A 59 -11.70 -18.60 1.07
N ALA A 60 -12.72 -19.48 1.13
CA ALA A 60 -13.60 -19.54 2.28
C ALA A 60 -12.87 -20.01 3.54
N ALA A 61 -11.96 -20.99 3.41
CA ALA A 61 -11.11 -21.43 4.51
C ALA A 61 -10.17 -20.31 5.01
N GLU A 62 -9.48 -19.60 4.12
CA GLU A 62 -8.60 -18.49 4.47
C GLU A 62 -9.36 -17.34 5.13
N THR A 63 -10.55 -16.99 4.61
CA THR A 63 -11.40 -15.96 5.19
C THR A 63 -11.93 -16.38 6.57
N LEU A 64 -12.31 -17.66 6.75
CA LEU A 64 -12.70 -18.19 8.06
C LEU A 64 -11.56 -18.07 9.08
N TRP A 65 -10.32 -18.39 8.68
CA TRP A 65 -9.15 -18.23 9.53
C TRP A 65 -8.94 -16.79 9.96
N ARG A 66 -9.00 -15.84 9.03
CA ARG A 66 -8.89 -14.41 9.34
C ARG A 66 -9.99 -13.93 10.28
N LEU A 67 -11.24 -14.36 10.04
CA LEU A 67 -12.36 -14.05 10.91
C LEU A 67 -12.12 -14.56 12.33
N GLU A 68 -11.70 -15.82 12.48
CA GLU A 68 -11.45 -16.39 13.80
C GLU A 68 -10.32 -15.68 14.54
N ARG A 69 -9.22 -15.35 13.86
CA ARG A 69 -8.11 -14.56 14.42
C ARG A 69 -8.53 -13.15 14.82
N MET A 70 -9.31 -12.47 13.98
CA MET A 70 -9.85 -11.15 14.29
C MET A 70 -10.81 -11.23 15.48
N ARG A 71 -11.64 -12.27 15.59
CA ARG A 71 -12.58 -12.46 16.71
C ARG A 71 -11.89 -12.75 18.04
N SER A 72 -10.85 -13.57 18.04
CA SER A 72 -10.07 -13.85 19.26
C SER A 72 -9.05 -12.75 19.59
N ASN A 73 -8.88 -11.76 18.72
CA ASN A 73 -7.79 -10.78 18.78
C ASN A 73 -6.41 -11.47 18.89
N ASP A 74 -6.24 -12.55 18.13
CA ASP A 74 -5.02 -13.33 18.14
C ASP A 74 -3.82 -12.45 17.74
N ARG A 75 -2.74 -12.58 18.50
CA ARG A 75 -1.54 -11.73 18.43
C ARG A 75 -1.81 -10.22 18.46
N GLY A 76 -2.96 -9.78 18.99
CA GLY A 76 -3.34 -8.38 19.07
C GLY A 76 -3.73 -7.76 17.73
N ILE A 77 -4.15 -8.56 16.74
CA ILE A 77 -4.38 -8.12 15.35
C ILE A 77 -5.38 -6.96 15.19
N ARG A 78 -6.30 -6.77 16.14
CA ARG A 78 -7.23 -5.63 16.14
C ARG A 78 -6.55 -4.28 16.32
N ASN A 79 -5.34 -4.28 16.89
CA ASN A 79 -4.59 -3.07 17.22
C ASN A 79 -3.47 -2.75 16.22
N VAL A 80 -3.30 -3.58 15.19
CA VAL A 80 -2.20 -3.43 14.21
C VAL A 80 -2.53 -2.36 13.18
N ASP A 81 -1.67 -1.38 12.97
CA ASP A 81 -1.73 -0.58 11.73
C ASP A 81 -1.15 -1.43 10.60
N PHE A 82 -1.99 -1.81 9.64
CA PHE A 82 -1.66 -2.67 8.50
C PHE A 82 -0.81 -1.98 7.43
N SER A 83 -0.59 -0.66 7.52
CA SER A 83 0.05 0.12 6.45
C SER A 83 1.46 -0.33 6.10
N ALA A 84 2.24 -0.83 7.06
CA ALA A 84 3.60 -1.34 6.82
C ALA A 84 3.61 -2.46 5.78
N TRP A 85 2.57 -3.30 5.74
CA TRP A 85 2.41 -4.35 4.73
C TRP A 85 2.44 -3.80 3.31
N ASP A 86 1.73 -2.71 3.07
CA ASP A 86 1.67 -2.07 1.75
C ASP A 86 2.92 -1.26 1.46
N LEU A 87 3.37 -0.43 2.40
CA LEU A 87 4.49 0.49 2.19
C LEU A 87 5.82 -0.25 1.93
N VAL A 88 6.09 -1.33 2.67
CA VAL A 88 7.31 -2.15 2.45
C VAL A 88 7.25 -2.85 1.09
N ARG A 89 6.09 -3.32 0.66
CA ARG A 89 5.93 -3.94 -0.67
C ARG A 89 5.97 -2.92 -1.80
N ALA A 90 5.49 -1.69 -1.58
CA ALA A 90 5.66 -0.58 -2.52
C ALA A 90 7.15 -0.23 -2.70
N ALA A 91 7.93 -0.25 -1.62
CA ALA A 91 9.37 -0.04 -1.69
C ALA A 91 10.07 -1.18 -2.46
N MET A 92 9.64 -2.43 -2.26
CA MET A 92 10.10 -3.57 -3.05
C MET A 92 9.78 -3.39 -4.55
N LEU A 93 8.54 -2.99 -4.89
CA LEU A 93 8.14 -2.74 -6.28
C LEU A 93 8.94 -1.60 -6.91
N THR A 94 9.20 -0.54 -6.16
CA THR A 94 10.04 0.59 -6.59
C THR A 94 11.45 0.10 -6.96
N ARG A 95 12.08 -0.71 -6.10
CA ARG A 95 13.39 -1.30 -6.38
C ARG A 95 13.36 -2.23 -7.61
N CYS A 96 12.30 -3.02 -7.77
CA CYS A 96 12.13 -3.84 -8.97
C CYS A 96 11.95 -3.00 -10.24
N GLY A 97 11.21 -1.89 -10.17
CA GLY A 97 11.03 -0.96 -11.27
C GLY A 97 12.34 -0.36 -11.76
N PHE A 98 13.19 0.07 -10.82
CA PHE A 98 14.53 0.55 -11.14
C PHE A 98 15.39 -0.55 -11.79
N ALA A 99 15.41 -1.75 -11.21
CA ALA A 99 16.18 -2.88 -11.75
C ALA A 99 15.74 -3.31 -13.17
N LEU A 100 14.50 -3.02 -13.55
CA LEU A 100 13.95 -3.30 -14.88
C LEU A 100 14.02 -2.10 -15.84
N SER A 101 14.67 -0.99 -15.43
CA SER A 101 14.72 0.27 -16.17
C SER A 101 13.34 0.85 -16.48
N TRP A 102 12.32 0.51 -15.68
CA TRP A 102 11.01 1.13 -15.74
C TRP A 102 10.92 2.38 -14.90
N LEU A 103 11.85 2.60 -13.96
CA LEU A 103 12.04 3.83 -13.22
C LEU A 103 13.46 4.33 -13.43
N THR A 104 13.63 5.65 -13.52
CA THR A 104 14.95 6.26 -13.40
C THR A 104 15.45 6.18 -11.96
N GLU A 105 16.73 6.47 -11.74
CA GLU A 105 17.28 6.56 -10.38
C GLU A 105 16.57 7.65 -9.55
N ASP A 106 16.37 8.83 -10.13
CA ASP A 106 15.66 9.94 -9.48
C ASP A 106 14.23 9.57 -9.10
N GLU A 107 13.49 8.90 -9.98
CA GLU A 107 12.12 8.44 -9.69
C GLU A 107 12.09 7.38 -8.59
N ALA A 108 13.06 6.48 -8.58
CA ALA A 108 13.16 5.45 -7.57
C ALA A 108 13.45 6.07 -6.18
N TRP A 109 14.42 6.97 -6.10
CA TRP A 109 14.75 7.67 -4.85
C TRP A 109 13.59 8.55 -4.36
N ASP A 110 12.97 9.31 -5.25
CA ASP A 110 11.82 10.15 -4.94
C ASP A 110 10.62 9.33 -4.44
N THR A 111 10.36 8.19 -5.06
CA THR A 111 9.30 7.26 -4.63
C THR A 111 9.64 6.62 -3.28
N LEU A 112 10.90 6.26 -3.02
CA LEU A 112 11.30 5.75 -1.70
C LEU A 112 11.19 6.82 -0.62
N ALA A 113 11.49 8.09 -0.92
CA ALA A 113 11.27 9.22 -0.01
C ALA A 113 9.78 9.43 0.30
N LEU A 114 8.90 9.26 -0.68
CA LEU A 114 7.45 9.29 -0.47
C LEU A 114 7.01 8.19 0.51
N LEU A 115 7.52 6.97 0.33
CA LEU A 115 7.18 5.83 1.18
C LEU A 115 7.77 5.95 2.59
N ASP A 116 8.97 6.49 2.74
CA ASP A 116 9.59 6.81 4.04
C ASP A 116 8.74 7.83 4.80
N ARG A 117 8.33 8.93 4.15
CA ARG A 117 7.41 9.91 4.74
C ARG A 117 6.11 9.25 5.21
N ALA A 118 5.49 8.41 4.37
CA ALA A 118 4.28 7.67 4.71
C ALA A 118 4.47 6.77 5.94
N LEU A 119 5.63 6.12 6.03
CA LEU A 119 5.98 5.24 7.14
C LEU A 119 6.15 6.03 8.44
N ARG A 120 6.83 7.19 8.39
CA ARG A 120 7.08 8.06 9.55
C ARG A 120 5.84 8.77 10.07
N GLU A 121 4.85 9.05 9.22
CA GLU A 121 3.56 9.58 9.67
C GLU A 121 2.75 8.56 10.51
N ARG A 122 3.07 7.27 10.40
CA ARG A 122 2.31 6.16 11.02
C ARG A 122 3.03 5.43 12.13
N TYR A 123 4.34 5.32 12.02
CA TYR A 123 5.18 4.53 12.94
C TYR A 123 6.18 5.43 13.67
N ARG A 124 6.72 4.93 14.78
CA ARG A 124 7.63 5.64 15.68
C ARG A 124 9.01 4.98 15.79
N SER A 125 9.20 3.82 15.16
CA SER A 125 10.48 3.10 15.15
C SER A 125 10.48 2.01 14.08
N TRP A 126 11.68 1.57 13.69
CA TRP A 126 11.87 0.40 12.84
C TRP A 126 11.24 -0.86 13.43
N THR A 127 11.34 -1.04 14.75
CA THR A 127 10.73 -2.17 15.46
C THR A 127 9.21 -2.15 15.32
N GLN A 128 8.56 -1.00 15.49
CA GLN A 128 7.11 -0.91 15.33
C GLN A 128 6.68 -1.19 13.89
N ALA A 129 7.38 -0.61 12.90
CA ALA A 129 7.11 -0.85 11.49
C ALA A 129 7.28 -2.34 11.12
N TRP A 130 8.34 -2.97 11.62
CA TRP A 130 8.59 -4.41 11.43
C TRP A 130 7.48 -5.27 12.04
N GLU A 131 7.12 -5.05 13.31
CA GLU A 131 6.08 -5.85 13.97
C GLU A 131 4.73 -5.71 13.27
N SER A 132 4.36 -4.49 12.85
CA SER A 132 3.17 -4.26 12.03
C SER A 132 3.24 -5.03 10.71
N PHE A 133 4.37 -4.98 9.99
CA PHE A 133 4.55 -5.74 8.74
C PHE A 133 4.40 -7.25 8.96
N ARG A 134 5.10 -7.80 9.96
CA ARG A 134 5.11 -9.24 10.27
C ARG A 134 3.73 -9.74 10.67
N LEU A 135 3.00 -9.01 11.54
CA LEU A 135 1.67 -9.42 11.98
C LEU A 135 0.65 -9.32 10.84
N THR A 136 0.77 -8.31 9.99
CA THR A 136 -0.10 -8.21 8.79
C THR A 136 0.18 -9.34 7.80
N ARG A 137 1.45 -9.69 7.58
CA ARG A 137 1.84 -10.84 6.75
C ARG A 137 1.25 -12.14 7.29
N TRP A 138 1.40 -12.39 8.60
CA TRP A 138 0.85 -13.56 9.27
C TRP A 138 -0.67 -13.64 9.11
N TYR A 139 -1.35 -12.50 9.27
CA TYR A 139 -2.80 -12.41 9.09
C TYR A 139 -3.22 -12.68 7.65
N TRP A 140 -2.55 -12.05 6.67
CA TRP A 140 -2.79 -12.29 5.24
C TRP A 140 -2.59 -13.75 4.84
N ASN A 141 -1.50 -14.37 5.31
CA ASN A 141 -1.14 -15.74 4.93
C ASN A 141 -2.21 -16.76 5.36
N SER A 142 -2.96 -16.50 6.44
CA SER A 142 -4.15 -17.29 6.81
C SER A 142 -3.96 -18.81 6.96
N GLU A 143 -2.72 -19.26 7.25
CA GLU A 143 -2.35 -20.68 7.44
C GLU A 143 -2.22 -21.05 8.93
N SER A 144 -2.33 -22.34 9.27
CA SER A 144 -2.12 -22.88 10.63
C SER A 144 -1.16 -24.08 10.64
N GLY A 145 -0.76 -24.54 11.82
CA GLY A 145 0.04 -25.76 11.98
C GLY A 145 1.51 -25.58 11.59
N GLU A 146 2.08 -26.59 10.90
CA GLU A 146 3.50 -26.58 10.54
C GLU A 146 3.89 -25.41 9.61
N GLY A 147 2.99 -25.03 8.69
CA GLY A 147 3.21 -23.89 7.78
C GLY A 147 3.29 -22.56 8.53
N GLU A 148 2.41 -22.36 9.52
CA GLU A 148 2.47 -21.19 10.39
C GLU A 148 3.77 -21.16 11.19
N HIS A 149 4.17 -22.29 11.79
CA HIS A 149 5.40 -22.37 12.58
C HIS A 149 6.65 -22.07 11.76
N ALA A 150 6.73 -22.61 10.53
CA ALA A 150 7.83 -22.34 9.62
C ALA A 150 7.89 -20.85 9.22
N ASN A 151 6.73 -20.24 8.96
CA ASN A 151 6.64 -18.81 8.67
C ASN A 151 7.04 -17.93 9.86
N ASP A 152 6.65 -18.31 11.07
CA ASP A 152 7.02 -17.60 12.30
C ASP A 152 8.53 -17.64 12.55
N LEU A 153 9.15 -18.81 12.37
CA LEU A 153 10.60 -18.96 12.48
C LEU A 153 11.32 -18.11 11.43
N HIS A 154 10.79 -18.08 10.21
CA HIS A 154 11.37 -17.29 9.13
C HIS A 154 11.27 -15.78 9.41
N ASP A 155 10.14 -15.29 9.92
CA ASP A 155 10.00 -13.89 10.30
C ASP A 155 10.82 -13.53 11.54
N LEU A 156 11.00 -14.46 12.50
CA LEU A 156 11.96 -14.26 13.59
C LEU A 156 13.39 -14.10 13.07
N ASN A 157 13.82 -14.93 12.12
CA ASN A 157 15.17 -14.80 11.55
C ASN A 157 15.35 -13.47 10.80
N ARG A 158 14.33 -13.01 10.07
CA ARG A 158 14.35 -11.69 9.42
C ARG A 158 14.43 -10.55 10.42
N SER A 159 13.70 -10.63 11.54
CA SER A 159 13.74 -9.59 12.56
C SER A 159 15.13 -9.46 13.16
N LEU A 160 15.81 -10.58 13.43
CA LEU A 160 17.19 -10.59 13.93
C LEU A 160 18.18 -9.95 12.95
N VAL A 161 18.03 -10.23 11.65
CA VAL A 161 18.90 -9.68 10.61
C VAL A 161 18.62 -8.20 10.36
N LEU A 162 17.35 -7.79 10.33
CA LEU A 162 16.97 -6.40 10.04
C LEU A 162 17.22 -5.47 11.22
N LEU A 163 16.74 -5.84 12.41
CA LEU A 163 16.73 -5.02 13.62
C LEU A 163 17.93 -5.24 14.54
N GLY A 164 18.78 -6.23 14.25
CA GLY A 164 20.03 -6.43 15.00
C GLY A 164 20.91 -5.18 14.96
N SER A 165 21.83 -5.03 15.92
CA SER A 165 22.70 -3.84 16.01
C SER A 165 23.52 -3.58 14.75
N ASP A 166 23.92 -4.64 14.06
CA ASP A 166 24.65 -4.58 12.78
C ASP A 166 23.72 -4.75 11.56
N GLY A 167 22.42 -4.87 11.79
CA GLY A 167 21.39 -4.97 10.77
C GLY A 167 21.10 -3.61 10.13
N PRO A 168 20.58 -3.57 8.89
CA PRO A 168 20.34 -2.32 8.18
C PRO A 168 19.41 -1.35 8.95
N TRP A 169 18.43 -1.87 9.70
CA TRP A 169 17.50 -1.04 10.48
C TRP A 169 18.00 -0.77 11.91
N GLY A 170 19.06 -1.46 12.35
CA GLY A 170 19.81 -1.09 13.55
C GLY A 170 20.85 0.01 13.27
N LEU A 171 21.44 0.01 12.09
CA LEU A 171 22.46 0.98 11.66
C LEU A 171 21.88 2.32 11.22
N VAL A 172 20.71 2.32 10.57
CA VAL A 172 20.04 3.54 10.12
C VAL A 172 19.12 4.04 11.23
N ALA A 173 19.44 5.19 11.82
CA ALA A 173 18.59 5.80 12.83
C ALA A 173 17.17 6.08 12.26
N TRP A 174 16.13 5.77 13.03
CA TRP A 174 14.75 6.03 12.63
C TRP A 174 14.50 7.51 12.32
N GLU A 175 15.10 8.42 13.10
CA GLU A 175 14.95 9.87 12.95
C GLU A 175 15.97 10.49 11.97
N ILE A 176 16.63 9.68 11.13
CA ILE A 176 17.55 10.23 10.11
C ILE A 176 16.79 11.17 9.18
N ASP A 177 17.40 12.30 8.83
CA ASP A 177 16.81 13.24 7.89
C ASP A 177 16.71 12.61 6.49
N THR A 178 15.56 12.78 5.84
CA THR A 178 15.27 12.23 4.52
C THR A 178 14.74 13.33 3.60
N PRO A 179 15.08 13.30 2.30
CA PRO A 179 14.63 14.32 1.37
C PRO A 179 13.11 14.32 1.26
N GLU A 180 12.51 15.50 1.12
CA GLU A 180 11.07 15.62 0.86
C GLU A 180 10.73 15.12 -0.55
N PRO A 181 9.71 14.26 -0.72
CA PRO A 181 9.32 13.75 -2.02
C PRO A 181 8.76 14.87 -2.92
N SER A 182 9.26 14.89 -4.15
CA SER A 182 8.79 15.67 -5.28
C SER A 182 7.74 14.93 -6.13
N LEU A 183 7.36 13.70 -5.76
CA LEU A 183 6.32 12.86 -6.37
C LEU A 183 6.39 12.81 -7.91
N LEU A 184 7.58 12.50 -8.44
CA LEU A 184 7.89 12.49 -9.87
C LEU A 184 6.98 11.54 -10.67
N ILE A 185 6.60 10.41 -10.07
CA ILE A 185 5.75 9.41 -10.71
C ILE A 185 4.29 9.85 -10.90
N LEU A 186 3.84 10.92 -10.22
CA LEU A 186 2.45 11.39 -10.34
C LEU A 186 2.11 11.89 -11.74
N ASP A 187 3.10 12.37 -12.47
CA ASP A 187 2.86 12.95 -13.78
C ASP A 187 2.37 11.90 -14.79
N ASP A 188 2.97 10.71 -14.81
CA ASP A 188 2.52 9.58 -15.62
C ASP A 188 1.13 9.09 -15.19
N LEU A 189 0.89 9.03 -13.87
CA LEU A 189 -0.37 8.56 -13.30
C LEU A 189 -1.54 9.52 -13.62
N LEU A 190 -1.26 10.81 -13.70
CA LEU A 190 -2.21 11.83 -14.15
C LEU A 190 -2.56 11.64 -15.63
N ASP A 191 -1.58 11.34 -16.48
CA ASP A 191 -1.77 11.19 -17.93
C ASP A 191 -2.68 10.02 -18.27
N VAL A 192 -2.59 8.93 -17.50
CA VAL A 192 -3.45 7.73 -17.68
C VAL A 192 -4.72 7.77 -16.82
N GLY A 193 -4.95 8.85 -16.06
CA GLY A 193 -6.16 9.04 -15.25
C GLY A 193 -6.23 8.20 -13.97
N VAL A 194 -5.13 7.56 -13.56
CA VAL A 194 -5.05 6.79 -12.30
C VAL A 194 -5.01 7.74 -11.09
N ALA A 195 -4.21 8.81 -11.16
CA ALA A 195 -4.16 9.83 -10.13
C ALA A 195 -5.19 10.93 -10.40
N ALA A 196 -6.46 10.67 -10.05
CA ALA A 196 -7.54 11.64 -10.16
C ALA A 196 -7.78 12.37 -8.82
N PRO A 197 -8.17 13.66 -8.84
CA PRO A 197 -8.64 14.32 -7.63
C PRO A 197 -9.85 13.60 -7.04
N LEU A 198 -9.81 13.37 -5.73
CA LEU A 198 -10.91 12.86 -4.93
C LEU A 198 -12.13 13.79 -5.07
N SER A 199 -13.32 13.19 -5.13
CA SER A 199 -14.58 13.89 -4.95
C SER A 199 -14.71 14.46 -3.53
N ALA A 200 -15.68 15.36 -3.31
CA ALA A 200 -15.92 15.94 -2.00
C ALA A 200 -16.19 14.87 -0.92
N GLY A 201 -17.00 13.86 -1.25
CA GLY A 201 -17.35 12.77 -0.33
C GLY A 201 -16.18 11.81 -0.06
N GLU A 202 -15.32 11.56 -1.04
CA GLU A 202 -14.09 10.76 -0.84
C GLU A 202 -13.09 11.53 0.03
N ARG A 203 -12.92 12.83 -0.22
CA ARG A 203 -12.02 13.69 0.56
C ARG A 203 -12.43 13.81 2.03
N GLU A 204 -13.74 13.80 2.31
CA GLU A 204 -14.26 13.83 3.68
C GLU A 204 -13.89 12.57 4.46
N ARG A 205 -13.95 11.41 3.80
CA ARG A 205 -13.61 10.10 4.38
C ARG A 205 -12.11 9.78 4.36
N ALA A 206 -11.33 10.50 3.55
CA ALA A 206 -9.90 10.30 3.40
C ALA A 206 -9.10 10.62 4.67
N THR A 207 -8.09 9.80 4.92
CA THR A 207 -7.07 10.03 5.96
C THR A 207 -6.27 11.30 5.69
N GLN A 208 -5.53 11.78 6.69
CA GLN A 208 -4.63 12.93 6.50
C GLN A 208 -3.62 12.69 5.36
N TRP A 209 -3.07 11.47 5.29
CA TRP A 209 -2.14 11.05 4.25
C TRP A 209 -2.75 11.08 2.84
N GLU A 210 -3.93 10.48 2.67
CA GLU A 210 -4.63 10.48 1.37
C GLU A 210 -5.02 11.89 0.94
N ARG A 211 -5.42 12.76 1.89
CA ARG A 211 -5.68 14.18 1.59
C ARG A 211 -4.42 14.90 1.14
N TRP A 212 -3.27 14.65 1.78
CA TRP A 212 -2.00 15.24 1.39
C TRP A 212 -1.60 14.81 -0.03
N ILE A 213 -1.67 13.51 -0.37
CA ILE A 213 -1.45 13.04 -1.75
C ILE A 213 -2.43 13.69 -2.72
N ASN A 214 -3.72 13.75 -2.36
CA ASN A 214 -4.73 14.37 -3.20
C ASN A 214 -4.42 15.86 -3.47
N ASP A 215 -3.94 16.60 -2.47
CA ASP A 215 -3.55 18.00 -2.65
C ASP A 215 -2.39 18.13 -3.64
N GLN A 216 -1.42 17.20 -3.59
CA GLN A 216 -0.34 17.11 -4.57
C GLN A 216 -0.84 16.83 -6.00
N VAL A 217 -1.86 15.98 -6.14
CA VAL A 217 -2.53 15.68 -7.41
C VAL A 217 -3.27 16.91 -7.96
N VAL A 218 -4.06 17.58 -7.12
CA VAL A 218 -4.81 18.80 -7.49
C VAL A 218 -3.86 19.92 -7.94
N LEU A 219 -2.80 20.18 -7.18
CA LEU A 219 -1.81 21.22 -7.49
C LEU A 219 -1.10 20.97 -8.82
N ARG A 220 -0.71 19.72 -9.11
CA ARG A 220 -0.09 19.36 -10.40
C ARG A 220 -1.06 19.51 -11.56
N ARG A 221 -2.30 19.06 -11.40
CA ARG A 221 -3.34 19.22 -12.43
C ARG A 221 -3.61 20.69 -12.75
N GLN A 222 -3.68 21.56 -11.74
CA GLN A 222 -3.85 23.01 -11.93
C GLN A 222 -2.67 23.64 -12.67
N ARG A 223 -1.44 23.31 -12.28
CA ARG A 223 -0.21 23.82 -12.95
C ARG A 223 -0.17 23.42 -14.43
N ARG A 224 -0.52 22.17 -14.74
CA ARG A 224 -0.61 21.68 -16.13
C ARG A 224 -1.64 22.48 -16.93
N LEU A 225 -2.86 22.66 -16.41
CA LEU A 225 -3.91 23.44 -17.07
C LEU A 225 -3.49 24.90 -17.34
N GLN A 226 -2.75 25.51 -16.41
CA GLN A 226 -2.21 26.87 -16.60
C GLN A 226 -1.17 26.92 -17.72
N GLN A 227 -0.24 25.96 -17.78
CA GLN A 227 0.77 25.87 -18.84
C GLN A 227 0.13 25.66 -20.23
N PHE A 228 -0.90 24.82 -20.33
CA PHE A 228 -1.67 24.63 -21.57
C PHE A 228 -2.53 25.86 -21.92
N GLY A 229 -3.04 26.59 -20.92
CA GLY A 229 -3.77 27.85 -21.10
C GLY A 229 -2.90 29.01 -21.59
N THR A 230 -1.59 28.96 -21.36
CA THR A 230 -0.63 30.01 -21.75
C THR A 230 -0.01 29.86 -23.15
N HIS A 231 -0.33 28.79 -23.91
CA HIS A 231 0.14 28.62 -25.30
C HIS A 231 -0.95 29.03 -26.32
N PRO A 232 -0.85 30.19 -27.00
CA PRO A 232 -1.93 30.68 -27.88
C PRO A 232 -2.07 29.94 -29.21
N LYS A 233 -1.24 28.93 -29.52
CA LYS A 233 -1.10 28.40 -30.90
C LYS A 233 -1.96 27.20 -31.27
N TRP A 234 -2.87 26.75 -30.43
CA TRP A 234 -3.78 25.63 -30.77
C TRP A 234 -5.25 26.00 -30.90
N ARG A 235 -5.58 27.30 -30.95
CA ARG A 235 -6.95 27.79 -31.17
C ARG A 235 -7.34 27.96 -32.64
N HIS A 236 -6.80 27.20 -33.59
CA HIS A 236 -7.38 27.16 -34.96
C HIS A 236 -7.19 25.80 -35.62
N ARG A 237 -8.04 24.83 -35.25
CA ARG A 237 -8.29 23.69 -36.14
C ARG A 237 -9.66 23.03 -35.99
N PHE A 238 -10.72 23.80 -35.75
CA PHE A 238 -12.09 23.32 -35.92
C PHE A 238 -13.02 24.47 -36.35
N THR A 239 -12.80 24.99 -37.56
CA THR A 239 -13.81 25.72 -38.34
C THR A 239 -13.38 25.77 -39.81
N LYS A 240 -13.44 24.64 -40.52
CA LYS A 240 -13.73 24.62 -41.96
C LYS A 240 -14.45 23.31 -42.29
N GLY A 241 -15.69 23.44 -42.74
CA GLY A 241 -16.58 22.37 -43.15
C GLY A 241 -18.00 22.92 -43.27
N LEU A 242 -18.19 23.80 -44.26
CA LEU A 242 -19.46 23.93 -44.98
C LEU A 242 -19.67 22.64 -45.78
#